data_AF-A0A7V8JV27-F1
#
_entry.id   AF-A0A7V8JV27-F1
#
_cell.length_a   1.000
_cell.length_b   1.000
_cell.length_c   1.000
_cell.angle_alpha   90.00
_cell.angle_beta   90.00
_cell.angle_gamma   90.00
#
_symmetry.space_group_name_H-M   'P 1'
#
loop_
_entity.id
_entity.type
_entity.pdbx_description
1 polymer ?
#
loop_
_entity_poly.entity_id
_entity_poly.type
_entity_poly.pdbx_seq_one_letter_code
_entity_poly.pdbx_strand_id
1 'polypeptide(L)'
;MQTFRVYQSLWAMERRRPDGQEWTLEQKLEMIRDAGFDGAGVRFFDYQYARTVTQFLREHGMTWQAQCYPRTVDELKPIIEHVQELGADHINLQADVRPYTVAQCIPYLEGWRRLADDAGIALHIETHRDRMTTDLFFTLHLLDRFPDLRLTADLSHYVVGREFAWPIDAHNHALMRRILDNAWGFHGRVASREQIQVQLDFPQHRKWVELFMDWWDYGFRSWMARAGEDDVLSFLCELGPPEYAMTGADGYELSDRWVEARQLMQMARDLWARCAEAQAGASAAQVRKHA
;
A
#
# COMPACT_ATOMS: atom_id res chain seq x y z
N MET A 1 17.86 7.14 -11.01
CA MET A 1 17.31 8.10 -10.00
C MET A 1 16.05 7.47 -9.42
N GLN A 2 15.96 7.40 -8.08
CA GLN A 2 14.86 6.73 -7.39
C GLN A 2 13.53 7.30 -7.87
N THR A 3 12.59 6.41 -8.19
CA THR A 3 11.30 6.79 -8.78
C THR A 3 10.18 6.59 -7.77
N PHE A 4 9.23 7.52 -7.73
CA PHE A 4 8.02 7.41 -6.91
C PHE A 4 6.79 7.40 -7.80
N ARG A 5 5.90 6.45 -7.55
CA ARG A 5 4.67 6.29 -8.32
C ARG A 5 3.48 6.23 -7.39
N VAL A 6 2.44 6.99 -7.72
CA VAL A 6 1.18 6.98 -7.00
C VAL A 6 0.10 6.32 -7.83
N TYR A 7 -0.50 5.28 -7.25
CA TYR A 7 -1.54 4.48 -7.89
C TYR A 7 -2.90 4.73 -7.26
N GLN A 8 -3.94 4.43 -8.02
CA GLN A 8 -5.31 4.31 -7.50
C GLN A 8 -5.73 2.82 -7.43
N SER A 9 -6.29 2.38 -6.30
CA SER A 9 -6.85 1.02 -6.20
C SER A 9 -8.12 0.92 -7.05
N LEU A 10 -8.20 -0.05 -7.97
CA LEU A 10 -9.41 -0.25 -8.77
C LEU A 10 -10.58 -0.76 -7.94
N TRP A 11 -10.30 -1.49 -6.86
CA TRP A 11 -11.32 -1.88 -5.89
C TRP A 11 -11.90 -0.66 -5.16
N ALA A 12 -11.05 0.33 -4.86
CA ALA A 12 -11.48 1.61 -4.30
C ALA A 12 -12.37 2.44 -5.26
N MET A 13 -12.43 2.10 -6.55
CA MET A 13 -13.33 2.74 -7.51
C MET A 13 -14.73 2.09 -7.56
N GLU A 14 -14.98 1.02 -6.79
CA GLU A 14 -16.33 0.48 -6.61
C GLU A 14 -17.13 1.39 -5.67
N ARG A 15 -18.29 1.87 -6.14
CA ARG A 15 -19.09 2.86 -5.39
C ARG A 15 -19.91 2.18 -4.30
N ARG A 16 -20.49 1.02 -4.59
CA ARG A 16 -21.38 0.20 -3.76
C ARG A 16 -22.44 1.02 -3.02
N ARG A 17 -22.96 2.05 -3.70
CA ARG A 17 -23.94 2.98 -3.15
C ARG A 17 -25.30 2.32 -2.99
N PRO A 18 -26.15 2.79 -2.07
CA PRO A 18 -27.52 2.29 -1.89
C PRO A 18 -28.39 2.33 -3.15
N ASP A 19 -28.12 3.25 -4.08
CA ASP A 19 -28.83 3.37 -5.37
C ASP A 19 -28.43 2.30 -6.41
N GLY A 20 -27.43 1.47 -6.11
CA GLY A 20 -26.92 0.42 -7.02
C GLY A 20 -26.17 0.94 -8.24
N GLN A 21 -25.88 2.25 -8.32
CA GLN A 21 -25.21 2.83 -9.47
C GLN A 21 -23.69 2.67 -9.40
N GLU A 22 -23.14 1.95 -10.37
CA GLU A 22 -21.69 1.75 -10.55
C GLU A 22 -21.15 2.48 -11.77
N TRP A 23 -19.87 2.86 -11.70
CA TRP A 23 -19.12 3.24 -12.90
C TRP A 23 -18.78 1.99 -13.72
N THR A 24 -18.75 2.13 -15.04
CA THR A 24 -18.17 1.10 -15.91
C THR A 24 -16.66 1.00 -15.67
N LEU A 25 -16.05 -0.12 -16.08
CA LEU A 25 -14.59 -0.27 -15.97
C LEU A 25 -13.84 0.83 -16.76
N GLU A 26 -14.32 1.15 -17.96
CA GLU A 26 -13.77 2.22 -18.80
C GLU A 26 -13.83 3.57 -18.08
N GLN A 27 -14.98 3.95 -17.51
CA GLN A 27 -15.11 5.18 -16.73
C GLN A 27 -14.12 5.24 -15.57
N LYS A 28 -13.95 4.13 -14.83
CA LYS A 28 -12.98 4.05 -13.72
C LYS A 28 -11.56 4.32 -14.22
N LEU A 29 -11.17 3.71 -15.34
CA LEU A 29 -9.83 3.83 -15.90
C LEU A 29 -9.56 5.23 -16.47
N GLU A 30 -10.53 5.82 -17.18
CA GLU A 30 -10.44 7.20 -17.67
C GLU A 30 -10.32 8.20 -16.52
N MET A 31 -11.10 8.03 -15.45
CA MET A 31 -11.00 8.86 -14.26
C MET A 31 -9.60 8.80 -13.62
N ILE A 32 -9.01 7.61 -13.51
CA ILE A 32 -7.65 7.43 -12.96
C ILE A 32 -6.61 8.13 -13.85
N ARG A 33 -6.68 7.90 -15.17
CA ARG A 33 -5.79 8.54 -16.15
C ARG A 33 -5.90 10.07 -16.08
N ASP A 34 -7.11 10.60 -16.16
CA ASP A 34 -7.38 12.04 -16.28
C ASP A 34 -7.06 12.79 -14.98
N ALA A 35 -7.12 12.11 -13.83
CA ALA A 35 -6.67 12.66 -12.56
C ALA A 35 -5.13 12.73 -12.42
N GLY A 36 -4.39 12.06 -13.31
CA GLY A 36 -2.92 12.10 -13.33
C GLY A 36 -2.26 11.14 -12.34
N PHE A 37 -2.90 10.02 -11.99
CA PHE A 37 -2.23 8.91 -11.31
C PHE A 37 -1.19 8.26 -12.24
N ASP A 38 -0.14 7.67 -11.67
CA ASP A 38 0.90 6.97 -12.43
C ASP A 38 0.47 5.57 -12.89
N GLY A 39 -0.67 5.10 -12.38
CA GLY A 39 -1.08 3.70 -12.51
C GLY A 39 -2.21 3.29 -11.59
N ALA A 40 -2.42 1.98 -11.47
CA ALA A 40 -3.45 1.40 -10.63
C ALA A 40 -3.01 0.14 -9.86
N GLY A 41 -3.69 -0.12 -8.75
CA GLY A 41 -3.68 -1.44 -8.11
C GLY A 41 -4.72 -2.33 -8.78
N VAL A 42 -4.27 -3.47 -9.30
CA VAL A 42 -5.10 -4.37 -10.14
C VAL A 42 -5.16 -5.75 -9.51
N ARG A 43 -6.36 -6.34 -9.44
CA ARG A 43 -6.51 -7.75 -9.02
C ARG A 43 -6.03 -8.71 -10.11
N PHE A 44 -5.06 -9.56 -9.79
CA PHE A 44 -4.43 -10.47 -10.76
C PHE A 44 -4.93 -11.92 -10.69
N PHE A 45 -5.78 -12.26 -9.71
CA PHE A 45 -6.44 -13.57 -9.63
C PHE A 45 -7.62 -13.72 -10.63
N ASP A 46 -8.00 -12.64 -11.31
CA ASP A 46 -8.95 -12.63 -12.43
C ASP A 46 -8.18 -12.20 -13.70
N TYR A 47 -7.73 -13.18 -14.48
CA TYR A 47 -6.87 -12.94 -15.64
C TYR A 47 -7.53 -12.07 -16.71
N GLN A 48 -8.81 -12.29 -17.03
CA GLN A 48 -9.47 -11.51 -18.09
C GLN A 48 -9.61 -10.05 -17.67
N TYR A 49 -9.99 -9.81 -16.42
CA TYR A 49 -10.01 -8.46 -15.85
C TYR A 49 -8.62 -7.81 -15.88
N ALA A 50 -7.59 -8.51 -15.38
CA ALA A 50 -6.22 -8.01 -15.35
C ALA A 50 -5.72 -7.67 -16.76
N ARG A 51 -5.98 -8.54 -17.75
CA ARG A 51 -5.58 -8.30 -19.14
C ARG A 51 -6.23 -7.05 -19.72
N THR A 52 -7.55 -6.88 -19.54
CA THR A 52 -8.28 -5.69 -20.02
C THR A 52 -7.75 -4.41 -19.38
N VAL A 53 -7.56 -4.40 -18.06
CA VAL A 53 -7.06 -3.24 -17.33
C VAL A 53 -5.63 -2.89 -17.73
N THR A 54 -4.73 -3.87 -17.73
CA THR A 54 -3.30 -3.63 -18.03
C THR A 54 -3.07 -3.26 -19.49
N GLN A 55 -3.93 -3.71 -20.41
CA GLN A 55 -3.94 -3.23 -21.79
C GLN A 55 -4.19 -1.72 -21.84
N PHE A 56 -5.27 -1.24 -21.21
CA PHE A 56 -5.58 0.20 -21.17
C PHE A 56 -4.45 0.99 -20.52
N LEU A 57 -3.96 0.55 -19.35
CA LEU A 57 -2.89 1.27 -18.65
C LEU A 57 -1.62 1.37 -19.52
N ARG A 58 -1.25 0.29 -20.20
CA ARG A 58 -0.09 0.28 -21.10
C ARG A 58 -0.27 1.21 -22.30
N GLU A 59 -1.44 1.21 -22.94
CA GLU A 59 -1.78 2.09 -24.06
C GLU A 59 -1.71 3.57 -23.68
N HIS A 60 -1.87 3.89 -22.39
CA HIS A 60 -1.78 5.23 -21.83
C HIS A 60 -0.45 5.53 -21.11
N GLY A 61 0.56 4.66 -21.22
CA GLY A 61 1.88 4.89 -20.61
C GLY A 61 1.89 4.83 -19.08
N MET A 62 0.88 4.19 -18.48
CA MET A 62 0.71 4.01 -17.04
C MET A 62 1.25 2.64 -16.59
N THR A 63 1.45 2.50 -15.28
CA THR A 63 2.00 1.28 -14.65
C THR A 63 1.02 0.68 -13.65
N TRP A 64 1.38 -0.43 -12.99
CA TRP A 64 0.49 -1.07 -12.01
C TRP A 64 1.25 -2.00 -11.06
N GLN A 65 0.63 -2.21 -9.90
CA GLN A 65 0.96 -3.32 -9.01
C GLN A 65 -0.06 -4.46 -9.16
N ALA A 66 0.42 -5.70 -9.03
CA ALA A 66 -0.41 -6.90 -9.10
C ALA A 66 -0.87 -7.34 -7.71
N GLN A 67 -2.16 -7.21 -7.40
CA GLN A 67 -2.75 -7.66 -6.13
C GLN A 67 -3.20 -9.12 -6.22
N CYS A 68 -2.82 -9.93 -5.24
CA CYS A 68 -3.27 -11.32 -5.11
C CYS A 68 -3.46 -11.76 -3.64
N TYR A 69 -4.32 -12.76 -3.44
CA TYR A 69 -4.76 -13.22 -2.12
C TYR A 69 -4.62 -14.75 -1.95
N PRO A 70 -3.41 -15.32 -2.05
CA PRO A 70 -3.23 -16.76 -2.03
C PRO A 70 -3.44 -17.35 -0.63
N ARG A 71 -4.08 -18.51 -0.57
CA ARG A 71 -4.31 -19.35 0.62
C ARG A 71 -3.32 -20.51 0.69
N THR A 72 -2.61 -20.79 -0.40
CA THR A 72 -1.54 -21.79 -0.48
C THR A 72 -0.34 -21.22 -1.25
N VAL A 73 0.82 -21.88 -1.15
CA VAL A 73 1.99 -21.50 -1.95
C VAL A 73 1.71 -21.62 -3.45
N ASP A 74 1.01 -22.67 -3.87
CA ASP A 74 0.73 -22.96 -5.27
C ASP A 74 -0.25 -22.00 -5.92
N GLU A 75 -1.14 -21.36 -5.16
CA GLU A 75 -2.05 -20.33 -5.67
C GLU A 75 -1.31 -19.07 -6.17
N LEU A 76 -0.01 -18.89 -5.86
CA LEU A 76 0.81 -17.81 -6.42
C LEU A 76 1.32 -18.11 -7.84
N LYS A 77 1.44 -19.38 -8.24
CA LYS A 77 1.97 -19.78 -9.55
C LYS A 77 1.22 -19.14 -10.74
N PRO A 78 -0.12 -19.24 -10.84
CA PRO A 78 -0.84 -18.58 -11.95
C PRO A 78 -0.70 -17.05 -11.92
N ILE A 79 -0.58 -16.44 -10.73
CA ILE A 79 -0.34 -15.00 -10.62
C ILE A 79 1.01 -14.62 -11.21
N ILE A 80 2.05 -15.41 -10.95
CA ILE A 80 3.38 -15.23 -11.54
C ILE A 80 3.30 -15.35 -13.07
N GLU A 81 2.62 -16.36 -13.60
CA GLU A 81 2.41 -16.52 -15.05
C GLU A 81 1.73 -15.28 -15.65
N HIS A 82 0.68 -14.77 -15.00
CA HIS A 82 0.00 -13.54 -15.41
C HIS A 82 0.93 -12.32 -15.37
N VAL A 83 1.78 -12.19 -14.34
CA VAL A 83 2.73 -11.07 -14.23
C VAL A 83 3.87 -11.20 -15.26
N GLN A 84 4.31 -12.41 -15.61
CA GLN A 84 5.29 -12.60 -16.68
C GLN A 84 4.75 -12.18 -18.06
N GLU A 85 3.46 -12.43 -18.31
CA GLU A 85 2.81 -12.03 -19.56
C GLU A 85 2.46 -10.53 -19.57
N LEU A 86 1.80 -10.06 -18.52
CA LEU A 86 1.22 -8.73 -18.48
C LEU A 86 2.23 -7.69 -17.96
N GLY A 87 3.19 -8.08 -17.13
CA GLY A 87 4.04 -7.18 -16.36
C GLY A 87 3.39 -6.75 -15.05
N ALA A 88 4.19 -6.19 -14.14
CA ALA A 88 3.79 -5.41 -12.95
C ALA A 88 5.05 -4.83 -12.33
N ASP A 89 4.95 -3.74 -11.57
CA ASP A 89 6.11 -3.23 -10.81
C ASP A 89 6.50 -4.15 -9.66
N HIS A 90 5.50 -4.76 -9.02
CA HIS A 90 5.66 -5.80 -8.02
C HIS A 90 4.32 -6.53 -7.83
N ILE A 91 4.38 -7.70 -7.21
CA ILE A 91 3.23 -8.38 -6.63
C ILE A 91 3.03 -7.86 -5.21
N ASN A 92 1.83 -7.38 -4.94
CA ASN A 92 1.31 -7.09 -3.60
C ASN A 92 0.46 -8.27 -3.13
N LEU A 93 1.01 -9.08 -2.23
CA LEU A 93 0.39 -10.31 -1.75
C LEU A 93 -0.24 -10.09 -0.37
N GLN A 94 -1.56 -10.19 -0.27
CA GLN A 94 -2.22 -10.35 1.03
C GLN A 94 -2.28 -11.84 1.36
N ALA A 95 -1.54 -12.26 2.38
CA ALA A 95 -1.44 -13.66 2.76
C ALA A 95 -2.76 -14.14 3.37
N ASP A 96 -3.64 -14.74 2.57
CA ASP A 96 -5.02 -15.13 2.93
C ASP A 96 -5.04 -16.42 3.78
N VAL A 97 -4.24 -16.42 4.84
CA VAL A 97 -4.08 -17.48 5.82
C VAL A 97 -4.05 -16.86 7.22
N ARG A 98 -4.46 -17.60 8.25
CA ARG A 98 -4.41 -17.16 9.66
C ARG A 98 -3.68 -18.18 10.53
N PRO A 99 -2.37 -18.37 10.35
CA PRO A 99 -1.60 -19.32 11.15
C PRO A 99 -1.57 -18.86 12.61
N TYR A 100 -1.56 -19.82 13.54
CA TYR A 100 -1.58 -19.51 14.97
C TYR A 100 -0.18 -19.17 15.51
N THR A 101 0.88 -19.68 14.88
CA THR A 101 2.27 -19.49 15.32
C THR A 101 3.15 -18.98 14.19
N VAL A 102 4.21 -18.24 14.53
CA VAL A 102 5.25 -17.81 13.58
C VAL A 102 5.84 -18.99 12.80
N ALA A 103 6.03 -20.14 13.45
CA ALA A 103 6.56 -21.35 12.81
C ALA A 103 5.68 -21.84 11.66
N GLN A 104 4.35 -21.71 11.77
CA GLN A 104 3.42 -22.09 10.72
C GLN A 104 3.43 -21.13 9.53
N CYS A 105 3.91 -19.89 9.70
CA CYS A 105 4.07 -18.93 8.61
C CYS A 105 5.26 -19.24 7.71
N ILE A 106 6.31 -19.87 8.25
CA ILE A 106 7.59 -20.08 7.57
C ILE A 106 7.43 -20.77 6.20
N PRO A 107 6.72 -21.90 6.06
CA PRO A 107 6.59 -22.57 4.77
C PRO A 107 5.89 -21.72 3.70
N TYR A 108 4.95 -20.87 4.10
CA TYR A 108 4.26 -19.95 3.19
C TYR A 108 5.20 -18.85 2.69
N LEU A 109 5.87 -18.16 3.62
CA LEU A 109 6.76 -17.05 3.28
C LEU A 109 7.96 -17.53 2.45
N GLU A 110 8.61 -18.64 2.83
CA GLU A 110 9.70 -19.22 2.05
C GLU A 110 9.22 -19.71 0.67
N GLY A 111 8.02 -20.29 0.60
CA GLY A 111 7.42 -20.76 -0.64
C GLY A 111 7.12 -19.62 -1.63
N TRP A 112 6.39 -18.59 -1.19
CA TRP A 112 6.05 -17.45 -2.02
C TRP A 112 7.27 -16.64 -2.43
N ARG A 113 8.22 -16.40 -1.51
CA ARG A 113 9.47 -15.69 -1.82
C ARG A 113 10.29 -16.44 -2.87
N ARG A 114 10.46 -17.75 -2.73
CA ARG A 114 11.21 -18.56 -3.72
C ARG A 114 10.55 -18.50 -5.10
N LEU A 115 9.23 -18.67 -5.18
CA LEU A 115 8.51 -18.60 -6.47
C LEU A 115 8.71 -17.23 -7.15
N ALA A 116 8.65 -16.15 -6.39
CA ALA A 116 8.84 -14.81 -6.93
C ALA A 116 10.29 -14.53 -7.34
N ASP A 117 11.28 -14.95 -6.53
CA ASP A 117 12.70 -14.84 -6.85
C ASP A 117 13.07 -15.63 -8.11
N ASP A 118 12.62 -16.89 -8.21
CA ASP A 118 12.86 -17.75 -9.38
C ASP A 118 12.28 -17.14 -10.66
N ALA A 119 11.19 -16.38 -10.54
CA ALA A 119 10.55 -15.67 -11.65
C ALA A 119 11.14 -14.27 -11.92
N GLY A 120 12.04 -13.77 -11.07
CA GLY A 120 12.59 -12.42 -11.16
C GLY A 120 11.57 -11.31 -10.88
N ILE A 121 10.54 -11.59 -10.09
CA ILE A 121 9.44 -10.66 -9.80
C ILE A 121 9.54 -10.15 -8.37
N ALA A 122 9.49 -8.83 -8.19
CA ALA A 122 9.41 -8.24 -6.85
C ALA A 122 8.11 -8.66 -6.15
N LEU A 123 8.22 -9.14 -4.91
CA LEU A 123 7.08 -9.57 -4.08
C LEU A 123 7.10 -8.83 -2.74
N HIS A 124 6.00 -8.18 -2.41
CA HIS A 124 5.77 -7.54 -1.12
C HIS A 124 4.60 -8.22 -0.40
N ILE A 125 4.78 -8.53 0.89
CA ILE A 125 3.71 -9.06 1.75
C ILE A 125 2.98 -7.89 2.39
N GLU A 126 1.67 -7.78 2.19
CA GLU A 126 0.90 -6.67 2.73
C GLU A 126 0.62 -6.85 4.22
N THR A 127 0.72 -5.76 4.99
CA THR A 127 0.23 -5.69 6.37
C THR A 127 -1.29 -5.51 6.35
N HIS A 128 -2.06 -6.53 6.76
CA HIS A 128 -3.52 -6.48 6.62
C HIS A 128 -4.22 -7.28 7.72
N ARG A 129 -5.34 -6.76 8.23
CA ARG A 129 -6.19 -7.43 9.24
C ARG A 129 -6.87 -8.65 8.64
N ASP A 130 -7.19 -9.68 9.41
CA ASP A 130 -7.74 -10.95 8.85
C ASP A 130 -6.80 -11.63 7.82
N ARG A 131 -5.49 -11.36 7.91
CA ARG A 131 -4.44 -12.03 7.12
C ARG A 131 -3.33 -12.51 8.06
N MET A 132 -2.30 -13.15 7.51
CA MET A 132 -1.14 -13.61 8.29
C MET A 132 -0.52 -12.49 9.13
N THR A 133 -0.52 -11.26 8.61
CA THR A 133 0.08 -10.06 9.18
C THR A 133 -0.89 -9.26 10.05
N THR A 134 -1.98 -9.88 10.54
CA THR A 134 -3.08 -9.16 11.21
C THR A 134 -2.71 -8.44 12.50
N ASP A 135 -1.75 -8.96 13.27
CA ASP A 135 -1.33 -8.37 14.55
C ASP A 135 0.08 -7.79 14.43
N LEU A 136 0.27 -6.61 15.03
CA LEU A 136 1.54 -5.89 14.98
C LEU A 136 2.67 -6.71 15.62
N PHE A 137 2.46 -7.26 16.81
CA PHE A 137 3.51 -8.02 17.50
C PHE A 137 3.83 -9.32 16.79
N PHE A 138 2.81 -10.02 16.31
CA PHE A 138 2.99 -11.22 15.50
C PHE A 138 3.82 -10.92 14.24
N THR A 139 3.53 -9.82 13.55
CA THR A 139 4.29 -9.40 12.37
C THR A 139 5.72 -8.98 12.72
N LEU A 140 5.94 -8.30 13.86
CA LEU A 140 7.29 -7.98 14.33
C LEU A 140 8.11 -9.24 14.64
N HIS A 141 7.50 -10.29 15.19
CA HIS A 141 8.19 -11.58 15.35
C HIS A 141 8.48 -12.27 14.01
N LEU A 142 7.65 -12.08 12.99
CA LEU A 142 7.98 -12.51 11.62
C LEU A 142 9.21 -11.75 11.09
N LEU A 143 9.30 -10.44 11.34
CA LEU A 143 10.46 -9.64 10.96
C LEU A 143 11.72 -10.01 11.74
N ASP A 144 11.61 -10.45 13.00
CA ASP A 144 12.75 -11.00 13.75
C ASP A 144 13.32 -12.27 13.06
N ARG A 145 12.46 -13.06 12.40
CA ARG A 145 12.84 -14.28 11.67
C ARG A 145 13.22 -14.03 10.21
N PHE A 146 12.64 -13.02 9.59
CA PHE A 146 12.83 -12.60 8.20
C PHE A 146 13.12 -11.08 8.16
N PRO A 147 14.31 -10.64 8.59
CA PRO A 147 14.64 -9.21 8.70
C PRO A 147 14.66 -8.50 7.34
N ASP A 148 14.76 -9.24 6.25
CA ASP A 148 14.73 -8.77 4.87
C ASP A 148 13.34 -8.88 4.21
N LEU A 149 12.30 -9.28 4.96
CA LEU A 149 10.95 -9.40 4.42
C LEU A 149 10.48 -8.04 3.92
N ARG A 150 10.16 -7.96 2.62
CA ARG A 150 9.62 -6.76 2.00
C ARG A 150 8.12 -6.68 2.27
N LEU A 151 7.69 -5.60 2.89
CA LEU A 151 6.30 -5.35 3.21
C LEU A 151 5.68 -4.32 2.27
N THR A 152 4.40 -4.50 1.97
CA THR A 152 3.54 -3.35 1.63
C THR A 152 2.90 -2.87 2.92
N ALA A 153 3.22 -1.62 3.30
CA ALA A 153 2.74 -1.03 4.53
C ALA A 153 1.38 -0.34 4.32
N ASP A 154 0.30 -1.03 4.71
CA ASP A 154 -0.97 -0.41 5.09
C ASP A 154 -1.01 -0.29 6.62
N LEU A 155 -0.59 0.87 7.13
CA LEU A 155 -0.47 1.11 8.58
C LEU A 155 -1.82 1.17 9.28
N SER A 156 -2.91 1.40 8.54
CA SER A 156 -4.26 1.59 9.09
C SER A 156 -4.72 0.38 9.89
N HIS A 157 -4.32 -0.82 9.44
CA HIS A 157 -4.66 -2.08 10.09
C HIS A 157 -4.09 -2.18 11.51
N TYR A 158 -2.89 -1.68 11.76
CA TYR A 158 -2.28 -1.72 13.09
C TYR A 158 -2.83 -0.64 14.01
N VAL A 159 -3.12 0.56 13.50
CA VAL A 159 -3.73 1.62 14.31
C VAL A 159 -5.05 1.17 14.91
N VAL A 160 -5.94 0.59 14.08
CA VAL A 160 -7.22 0.03 14.56
C VAL A 160 -7.00 -1.23 15.37
N GLY A 161 -6.24 -2.20 14.85
CA GLY A 161 -6.10 -3.51 15.47
C GLY A 161 -5.44 -3.49 16.85
N ARG A 162 -4.61 -2.48 17.13
CA ARG A 162 -3.96 -2.27 18.42
C ARG A 162 -4.63 -1.20 19.28
N GLU A 163 -5.71 -0.60 18.79
CA GLU A 163 -6.47 0.45 19.49
C GLU A 163 -5.56 1.56 20.04
N PHE A 164 -4.66 2.08 19.21
CA PHE A 164 -3.61 3.00 19.65
C PHE A 164 -4.18 4.27 20.29
N ALA A 165 -3.93 4.45 21.59
CA ALA A 165 -4.35 5.63 22.32
C ALA A 165 -3.70 6.90 21.74
N TRP A 166 -4.46 8.00 21.78
CA TRP A 166 -3.97 9.32 21.38
C TRP A 166 -3.55 10.13 22.61
N PRO A 167 -2.38 10.81 22.60
CA PRO A 167 -1.33 10.75 21.58
C PRO A 167 -0.59 9.41 21.61
N ILE A 168 -0.05 9.00 20.46
CA ILE A 168 0.75 7.76 20.38
C ILE A 168 2.06 7.96 21.14
N ASP A 169 2.38 7.02 22.03
CA ASP A 169 3.60 7.08 22.82
C ASP A 169 4.84 6.67 22.01
N ALA A 170 6.02 7.00 22.56
CA ALA A 170 7.30 6.71 21.91
C ALA A 170 7.52 5.21 21.65
N HIS A 171 6.94 4.33 22.49
CA HIS A 171 7.04 2.89 22.33
C HIS A 171 6.30 2.41 21.08
N ASN A 172 5.04 2.81 20.92
CA ASN A 172 4.23 2.48 19.75
C ASN A 172 4.79 3.11 18.46
N HIS A 173 5.32 4.35 18.53
CA HIS A 173 6.08 4.92 17.41
C HIS A 173 7.30 4.06 17.03
N ALA A 174 8.02 3.49 17.99
CA ALA A 174 9.16 2.62 17.69
C ALA A 174 8.72 1.30 17.02
N LEU A 175 7.60 0.72 17.45
CA LEU A 175 7.04 -0.49 16.82
C LEU A 175 6.61 -0.24 15.36
N MET A 176 5.94 0.89 15.10
CA MET A 176 5.54 1.26 13.75
C MET A 176 6.75 1.55 12.84
N ARG A 177 7.81 2.15 13.39
CA ARG A 177 9.07 2.36 12.66
C ARG A 177 9.71 1.04 12.22
N ARG A 178 9.66 -0.01 13.03
CA ARG A 178 10.13 -1.35 12.62
C ARG A 178 9.37 -1.90 11.41
N ILE A 179 8.05 -1.65 11.30
CA ILE A 179 7.28 -2.02 10.09
C ILE A 179 7.75 -1.20 8.89
N LEU A 180 7.92 0.11 9.07
CA LEU A 180 8.35 1.04 8.02
C LEU A 180 9.79 0.79 7.54
N ASP A 181 10.66 0.29 8.41
CA ASP A 181 12.02 -0.13 8.07
C ASP A 181 12.03 -1.38 7.16
N ASN A 182 10.90 -2.05 7.01
CA ASN A 182 10.68 -3.17 6.10
C ASN A 182 9.70 -2.84 4.96
N ALA A 183 9.21 -1.60 4.86
CA ALA A 183 8.30 -1.17 3.81
C ALA A 183 9.04 -0.98 2.47
N TRP A 184 8.52 -1.61 1.42
CA TRP A 184 8.94 -1.50 0.01
C TRP A 184 7.80 -1.08 -0.92
N GLY A 185 6.58 -0.97 -0.38
CA GLY A 185 5.42 -0.34 -0.98
C GLY A 185 4.52 0.22 0.13
N PHE A 186 3.64 1.15 -0.23
CA PHE A 186 2.72 1.77 0.72
C PHE A 186 1.30 1.71 0.18
N HIS A 187 0.34 1.43 1.06
CA HIS A 187 -1.07 1.66 0.80
C HIS A 187 -1.53 2.82 1.69
N GLY A 188 -2.00 3.88 1.04
CA GLY A 188 -2.48 5.10 1.65
C GLY A 188 -3.91 4.97 2.12
N ARG A 189 -4.07 4.70 3.42
CA ARG A 189 -5.33 4.82 4.15
C ARG A 189 -5.05 5.42 5.53
N VAL A 190 -5.88 6.35 5.97
CA VAL A 190 -5.80 6.93 7.31
C VAL A 190 -6.87 6.31 8.19
N ALA A 191 -6.45 5.75 9.32
CA ALA A 191 -7.33 5.25 10.37
C ALA A 191 -7.27 6.13 11.62
N SER A 192 -8.33 6.06 12.41
CA SER A 192 -8.24 6.32 13.85
C SER A 192 -8.15 5.00 14.59
N ARG A 193 -7.95 5.03 15.91
CA ARG A 193 -8.02 3.82 16.74
C ARG A 193 -9.34 3.03 16.58
N GLU A 194 -10.45 3.72 16.28
CA GLU A 194 -11.79 3.11 16.29
C GLU A 194 -12.44 2.98 14.90
N GLN A 195 -11.84 3.59 13.88
CA GLN A 195 -12.35 3.57 12.51
C GLN A 195 -11.21 3.35 11.52
N ILE A 196 -11.33 2.32 10.69
CA ILE A 196 -10.31 1.93 9.71
C ILE A 196 -10.06 2.95 8.62
N GLN A 197 -11.07 3.74 8.27
CA GLN A 197 -10.99 4.77 7.27
C GLN A 197 -11.76 5.99 7.75
N VAL A 198 -11.02 7.03 8.09
CA VAL A 198 -11.58 8.32 8.48
C VAL A 198 -11.58 9.27 7.28
N GLN A 199 -12.49 10.24 7.30
CA GLN A 199 -12.50 11.31 6.31
C GLN A 199 -11.29 12.23 6.52
N LEU A 200 -10.64 12.61 5.42
CA LEU A 200 -9.38 13.35 5.48
C LEU A 200 -9.58 14.82 5.83
N ASP A 201 -10.66 15.42 5.31
CA ASP A 201 -10.96 16.85 5.47
C ASP A 201 -11.75 17.18 6.74
N PHE A 202 -12.15 16.18 7.52
CA PHE A 202 -12.94 16.41 8.72
C PHE A 202 -12.03 16.94 9.85
N PRO A 203 -12.31 18.12 10.45
CA PRO A 203 -11.39 18.77 11.38
C PRO A 203 -10.94 17.90 12.57
N GLN A 204 -11.84 17.06 13.10
CA GLN A 204 -11.55 16.15 14.20
C GLN A 204 -10.60 15.00 13.83
N HIS A 205 -10.42 14.72 12.54
CA HIS A 205 -9.55 13.67 12.01
C HIS A 205 -8.17 14.18 11.62
N ARG A 206 -7.96 15.50 11.57
CA ARG A 206 -6.67 16.13 11.21
C ARG A 206 -5.47 15.51 11.94
N LYS A 207 -5.59 15.27 13.25
CA LYS A 207 -4.52 14.67 14.06
C LYS A 207 -4.09 13.28 13.59
N TRP A 208 -5.02 12.49 13.04
CA TRP A 208 -4.72 11.16 12.49
C TRP A 208 -4.08 11.30 11.11
N VAL A 209 -4.56 12.23 10.27
CA VAL A 209 -3.93 12.52 8.98
C VAL A 209 -2.48 12.96 9.18
N GLU A 210 -2.22 13.90 10.11
CA GLU A 210 -0.88 14.37 10.45
C GLU A 210 0.03 13.23 10.94
N LEU A 211 -0.47 12.36 11.82
CA LEU A 211 0.26 11.18 12.28
C LEU A 211 0.67 10.24 11.12
N PHE A 212 -0.24 9.95 10.20
CA PHE A 212 0.06 9.08 9.05
C PHE A 212 1.06 9.76 8.11
N MET A 213 0.96 11.08 7.91
CA MET A 213 1.95 11.84 7.14
C MET A 213 3.34 11.77 7.77
N ASP A 214 3.46 11.85 9.10
CA ASP A 214 4.74 11.72 9.81
C ASP A 214 5.32 10.31 9.68
N TRP A 215 4.49 9.27 9.73
CA TRP A 215 4.94 7.89 9.51
C TRP A 215 5.31 7.61 8.06
N TRP A 216 4.57 8.16 7.09
CA TRP A 216 4.96 8.06 5.68
C TRP A 216 6.26 8.83 5.39
N ASP A 217 6.49 9.98 6.05
CA ASP A 217 7.77 10.72 5.93
C ASP A 217 8.93 9.82 6.38
N TYR A 218 8.80 9.24 7.58
CA TYR A 218 9.79 8.30 8.09
C TYR A 218 9.99 7.12 7.13
N GLY A 219 8.89 6.50 6.67
CA GLY A 219 8.93 5.35 5.76
C GLY A 219 9.62 5.66 4.44
N PHE A 220 9.32 6.81 3.83
CA PHE A 220 9.92 7.23 2.57
C PHE A 220 11.42 7.46 2.72
N ARG A 221 11.86 8.18 3.77
CA ARG A 221 13.30 8.37 4.05
C ARG A 221 14.02 7.06 4.35
N SER A 222 13.36 6.20 5.12
CA SER A 222 13.87 4.88 5.49
C SER A 222 14.06 4.01 4.24
N TRP A 223 13.09 4.03 3.31
CA TRP A 223 13.20 3.39 1.99
C TRP A 223 14.31 3.99 1.12
N MET A 224 14.35 5.32 0.96
CA MET A 224 15.34 6.04 0.14
C MET A 224 16.78 5.72 0.55
N ALA A 225 17.02 5.51 1.86
CA ALA A 225 18.34 5.18 2.40
C ALA A 225 18.80 3.74 2.08
N ARG A 226 17.86 2.84 1.73
CA ARG A 226 18.14 1.42 1.45
C ARG A 226 17.99 1.04 -0.02
N ALA A 227 17.15 1.76 -0.76
CA ALA A 227 16.81 1.47 -2.14
C ALA A 227 17.95 1.84 -3.09
N GLY A 228 18.10 1.05 -4.16
CA GLY A 228 19.03 1.34 -5.24
C GLY A 228 18.67 2.61 -6.00
N GLU A 229 19.60 3.12 -6.81
CA GLU A 229 19.41 4.37 -7.55
C GLU A 229 18.26 4.31 -8.57
N ASP A 230 17.86 3.14 -9.03
CA ASP A 230 16.81 2.96 -10.05
C ASP A 230 15.58 2.21 -9.51
N ASP A 231 15.51 2.02 -8.20
CA ASP A 231 14.36 1.40 -7.56
C ASP A 231 13.13 2.32 -7.63
N VAL A 232 11.96 1.68 -7.60
CA VAL A 232 10.65 2.33 -7.65
C VAL A 232 9.93 2.12 -6.32
N LEU A 233 9.48 3.19 -5.69
CA LEU A 233 8.56 3.15 -4.57
C LEU A 233 7.14 3.43 -5.04
N SER A 234 6.20 2.54 -4.72
CA SER A 234 4.78 2.74 -5.00
C SER A 234 3.99 3.18 -3.77
N PHE A 235 3.08 4.12 -3.94
CA PHE A 235 2.05 4.50 -2.97
C PHE A 235 0.67 4.32 -3.60
N LEU A 236 -0.12 3.36 -3.13
CA LEU A 236 -1.45 3.08 -3.63
C LEU A 236 -2.51 3.77 -2.77
N CYS A 237 -3.33 4.65 -3.34
CA CYS A 237 -4.49 5.20 -2.65
C CYS A 237 -5.55 4.10 -2.49
N GLU A 238 -5.69 3.58 -1.26
CA GLU A 238 -6.44 2.35 -0.95
C GLU A 238 -7.69 2.68 -0.12
N LEU A 239 -8.44 3.73 -0.48
CA LEU A 239 -9.68 4.05 0.22
C LEU A 239 -10.79 3.07 -0.16
N GLY A 240 -11.14 2.19 0.76
CA GLY A 240 -12.08 1.08 0.53
C GLY A 240 -13.54 1.53 0.40
N PRO A 241 -14.41 0.68 -0.20
CA PRO A 241 -15.85 0.92 -0.35
C PRO A 241 -16.59 1.18 0.97
N PRO A 242 -17.90 1.50 0.92
CA PRO A 242 -18.70 1.96 2.07
C PRO A 242 -18.56 1.16 3.36
N GLU A 243 -18.26 -0.14 3.33
CA GLU A 243 -18.03 -0.94 4.55
C GLU A 243 -16.73 -0.58 5.29
N TYR A 244 -15.80 0.12 4.64
CA TYR A 244 -14.60 0.70 5.25
C TYR A 244 -14.82 2.16 5.63
N ALA A 245 -15.51 2.93 4.80
CA ALA A 245 -15.84 4.33 5.06
C ALA A 245 -16.88 4.46 6.19
N MET A 246 -17.05 5.68 6.71
CA MET A 246 -18.21 5.96 7.58
C MET A 246 -19.37 6.40 6.71
N THR A 247 -20.54 5.82 6.96
CA THR A 247 -21.78 6.11 6.23
C THR A 247 -22.79 6.83 7.11
N GLY A 248 -23.67 7.61 6.49
CA GLY A 248 -24.84 8.21 7.12
C GLY A 248 -25.94 7.19 7.36
N ALA A 249 -27.02 7.61 8.03
CA ALA A 249 -28.20 6.78 8.26
C ALA A 249 -28.91 6.33 6.97
N ASP A 250 -28.63 6.98 5.85
CA ASP A 250 -29.11 6.66 4.51
C ASP A 250 -28.20 5.65 3.76
N GLY A 251 -27.09 5.23 4.37
CA GLY A 251 -26.12 4.29 3.80
C GLY A 251 -25.13 4.92 2.81
N TYR A 252 -25.16 6.24 2.61
CA TYR A 252 -24.18 6.93 1.77
C TYR A 252 -22.92 7.27 2.57
N GLU A 253 -21.76 7.22 1.92
CA GLU A 253 -20.49 7.67 2.51
C GLU A 253 -20.59 9.16 2.94
N LEU A 254 -20.08 9.48 4.13
CA LEU A 254 -20.11 10.85 4.67
C LEU A 254 -19.09 11.79 3.97
N SER A 255 -18.15 11.24 3.20
CA SER A 255 -17.21 11.96 2.33
C SER A 255 -17.26 11.39 0.91
N ASP A 256 -16.71 12.15 -0.04
CA ASP A 256 -16.46 11.65 -1.40
C ASP A 256 -15.05 11.06 -1.48
N ARG A 257 -15.01 9.73 -1.49
CA ARG A 257 -13.79 8.95 -1.52
C ARG A 257 -12.92 9.16 -2.77
N TRP A 258 -13.51 9.52 -3.90
CA TRP A 258 -12.73 9.86 -5.10
C TRP A 258 -12.01 11.20 -4.93
N VAL A 259 -12.68 12.18 -4.31
CA VAL A 259 -12.04 13.45 -3.95
C VAL A 259 -10.90 13.22 -2.97
N GLU A 260 -11.12 12.41 -1.93
CA GLU A 260 -10.11 12.07 -0.92
C GLU A 260 -8.92 11.30 -1.51
N ALA A 261 -9.15 10.40 -2.47
CA ALA A 261 -8.07 9.70 -3.16
C ALA A 261 -7.15 10.65 -3.95
N ARG A 262 -7.71 11.67 -4.60
CA ARG A 262 -6.93 12.72 -5.28
C ARG A 262 -6.16 13.59 -4.28
N GLN A 263 -6.73 13.85 -3.11
CA GLN A 263 -6.03 14.55 -2.03
C GLN A 263 -4.85 13.73 -1.51
N LEU A 264 -5.03 12.43 -1.24
CA LEU A 264 -3.94 11.54 -0.83
C LEU A 264 -2.83 11.48 -1.88
N MET A 265 -3.19 11.42 -3.16
CA MET A 265 -2.20 11.44 -4.23
C MET A 265 -1.32 12.68 -4.16
N GLN A 266 -1.93 13.87 -3.99
CA GLN A 266 -1.18 15.12 -3.88
C GLN A 266 -0.31 15.14 -2.60
N MET A 267 -0.88 14.77 -1.46
CA MET A 267 -0.16 14.70 -0.18
C MET A 267 1.07 13.79 -0.26
N ALA A 268 0.94 12.60 -0.88
CA ALA A 268 2.02 11.65 -1.03
C ALA A 268 3.13 12.17 -1.96
N ARG A 269 2.76 12.82 -3.07
CA ARG A 269 3.73 13.45 -4.00
C ARG A 269 4.49 14.60 -3.35
N ASP A 270 3.78 15.48 -2.64
CA ASP A 270 4.40 16.60 -1.92
C ASP A 270 5.35 16.11 -0.83
N LEU A 271 4.95 15.04 -0.11
CA LEU A 271 5.78 14.42 0.90
C LEU A 271 7.05 13.79 0.30
N TRP A 272 6.92 13.05 -0.80
CA TRP A 272 8.05 12.48 -1.51
C TRP A 272 9.04 13.56 -1.97
N ALA A 273 8.56 14.64 -2.60
CA ALA A 273 9.39 15.75 -3.07
C ALA A 273 10.21 16.37 -1.91
N ARG A 274 9.57 16.64 -0.76
CA ARG A 274 10.25 17.14 0.43
C ARG A 274 11.31 16.18 0.96
N CYS A 275 11.06 14.87 0.91
CA CYS A 275 12.04 13.86 1.33
C CYS A 275 13.27 13.86 0.39
N ALA A 276 13.04 13.90 -0.92
CA ALA A 276 14.10 13.88 -1.93
C ALA A 276 14.97 15.15 -1.88
N GLU A 277 14.36 16.33 -1.71
CA GLU A 277 15.09 17.60 -1.54
C GLU A 277 16.01 17.57 -0.32
N ALA A 278 15.52 17.05 0.81
CA ALA A 278 16.31 16.92 2.03
C ALA A 278 17.51 15.97 1.87
N GLN A 279 17.32 14.84 1.17
CA GLN A 279 18.40 13.88 0.88
C GLN A 279 19.48 14.47 -0.03
N ALA A 280 19.07 15.20 -1.07
CA ALA A 280 20.00 15.90 -1.96
C ALA A 280 20.82 16.97 -1.20
N GLY A 281 20.15 17.76 -0.35
CA GLY A 281 20.80 18.76 0.50
C GLY A 281 21.81 18.17 1.49
N ALA A 282 21.48 17.04 2.13
CA ALA A 282 22.39 16.34 3.05
C ALA A 282 23.64 15.80 2.34
N SER A 283 23.46 15.23 1.14
CA SER A 283 24.56 14.71 0.32
C SER A 283 25.53 15.82 -0.11
N ALA A 284 25.00 16.96 -0.56
CA ALA A 284 25.81 18.12 -0.93
C ALA A 284 26.60 18.69 0.27
N ALA A 285 26.01 18.70 1.46
CA ALA A 285 26.68 19.17 2.67
C ALA A 285 27.81 18.23 3.13
N GLN A 286 27.67 16.91 2.93
CA GLN A 286 28.71 15.92 3.25
C GLN A 286 29.93 16.06 2.33
N VAL A 287 29.72 16.25 1.02
CA VAL A 287 30.81 16.48 0.05
C VAL A 287 31.62 17.73 0.41
N ARG A 288 30.95 18.83 0.79
CA ARG A 288 31.64 20.07 1.20
C ARG A 288 32.43 19.96 2.51
N LYS A 289 32.12 19.00 3.39
CA LYS A 289 32.86 18.78 4.65
C LYS A 289 34.12 17.93 4.48
N HIS A 290 34.23 17.21 3.36
CA HIS A 290 35.36 16.31 3.06
C HIS A 290 36.24 16.82 1.91
N ALA A 291 35.95 18.01 1.38
CA ALA A 291 36.78 18.77 0.45
C ALA A 291 37.54 19.86 1.22
#